data_AF-A0A7S0SMC7-F1
#
_entry.id   AF-A0A7S0SMC7-F1
#
_cell.length_a   1.000
_cell.length_b   1.000
_cell.length_c   1.000
_cell.angle_alpha   90.00
_cell.angle_beta   90.00
_cell.angle_gamma   90.00
#
_symmetry.space_group_name_H-M   'P 1'
#
loop_
_entity.id
_entity.type
_entity.pdbx_description
1 polymer ?
#
loop_
_entity_poly.entity_id
_entity_poly.type
_entity_poly.pdbx_seq_one_letter_code
_entity_poly.pdbx_strand_id
1 'polypeptide(L)'
;ETLPAVRAWLDARAAEAPFAALGVATFGPVDLDPASATYGYITHSPKPGWEMVDVLSALSDGVAPCGFDTDVNAPALAEFAAMKKDAALVDLVEESGGRGDGAGRSLGASGGSRNNGGDGGGVGGVSLDSETVERSSSDNGLWSSLDNGRQHSAAQPIGGSLNNSRQHSATQSVGGGEGGAAASVTNLAYVTVGTGVGVGVICNGQPVHGLSHPEAGHIRVARLKMDGLPGEPGSFKGTCAYHGDCVEGMASAAAIARRCGCHVSELASVPDSHPAWDAAAHYIAGLCATLVMVASPQRIVLGGGVLQRRTLITKVRAHMKKQLGGYVQHDFILTKRGLVQFIVTSRHGNDAGIVGALTLAKAAAASAVAARRRGWKARLLHFAAGTACAVLTLKLVGKDARR
;
A
#
# COMPACT_ATOMS: atom_id res chain seq x y z
N GLU A 1 -22.78 12.37 -3.21
CA GLU A 1 -22.18 12.92 -4.44
C GLU A 1 -21.07 12.02 -5.00
N THR A 2 -19.95 11.84 -4.30
CA THR A 2 -18.74 11.15 -4.81
C THR A 2 -18.98 9.73 -5.35
N LEU A 3 -19.49 8.80 -4.53
CA LEU A 3 -19.67 7.40 -4.97
C LEU A 3 -20.63 7.26 -6.17
N PRO A 4 -21.81 7.91 -6.20
CA PRO A 4 -22.68 7.93 -7.39
C PRO A 4 -21.98 8.45 -8.67
N ALA A 5 -21.15 9.50 -8.56
CA ALA A 5 -20.43 10.05 -9.71
C ALA A 5 -19.37 9.08 -10.25
N VAL A 6 -18.59 8.45 -9.36
CA VAL A 6 -17.63 7.40 -9.75
C VAL A 6 -18.35 6.19 -10.34
N ARG A 7 -19.48 5.79 -9.76
CA ARG A 7 -20.29 4.67 -10.26
C ARG A 7 -20.83 4.91 -11.67
N ALA A 8 -21.41 6.09 -11.92
CA ALA A 8 -21.89 6.46 -13.26
C ALA A 8 -20.78 6.44 -14.32
N TRP A 9 -19.57 6.88 -13.95
CA TRP A 9 -18.39 6.79 -14.83
C TRP A 9 -17.97 5.34 -15.08
N LEU A 10 -17.97 4.48 -14.05
CA LEU A 10 -17.64 3.06 -14.18
C LEU A 10 -18.63 2.32 -15.08
N ASP A 11 -19.94 2.53 -14.90
CA ASP A 11 -20.97 1.88 -15.72
C ASP A 11 -20.87 2.32 -17.19
N ALA A 12 -20.65 3.62 -17.46
CA ALA A 12 -20.45 4.14 -18.81
C ALA A 12 -19.21 3.50 -19.49
N ARG A 13 -18.09 3.37 -18.78
CA ARG A 13 -16.86 2.77 -19.32
C ARG A 13 -16.96 1.26 -19.48
N ALA A 14 -17.64 0.57 -18.57
CA ALA A 14 -17.89 -0.87 -18.67
C ALA A 14 -18.77 -1.24 -19.88
N ALA A 15 -19.66 -0.34 -20.30
CA ALA A 15 -20.45 -0.49 -21.52
C ALA A 15 -19.64 -0.32 -22.82
N GLU A 16 -18.60 0.53 -22.80
CA GLU A 16 -17.63 0.64 -23.91
C GLU A 16 -16.69 -0.58 -23.98
N ALA A 17 -16.11 -0.96 -22.83
CA ALA A 17 -15.20 -2.11 -22.70
C ALA A 17 -15.24 -2.70 -21.27
N PRO A 18 -15.62 -3.97 -21.07
CA PRO A 18 -15.68 -4.57 -19.75
C PRO A 18 -14.32 -4.61 -19.03
N PHE A 19 -14.30 -4.17 -17.77
CA PHE A 19 -13.10 -4.23 -16.93
C PHE A 19 -12.76 -5.68 -16.55
N ALA A 20 -11.47 -6.03 -16.61
CA ALA A 20 -11.00 -7.36 -16.15
C ALA A 20 -11.08 -7.53 -14.62
N ALA A 21 -10.88 -6.42 -13.89
CA ALA A 21 -11.04 -6.29 -12.45
C ALA A 21 -11.02 -4.80 -12.05
N LEU A 22 -11.52 -4.50 -10.86
CA LEU A 22 -11.35 -3.21 -10.17
C LEU A 22 -10.41 -3.37 -8.97
N GLY A 23 -9.83 -2.25 -8.54
CA GLY A 23 -9.03 -2.17 -7.34
C GLY A 23 -9.36 -0.89 -6.60
N VAL A 24 -9.76 -1.00 -5.35
CA VAL A 24 -10.21 0.10 -4.50
C VAL A 24 -9.33 0.14 -3.26
N ALA A 25 -8.57 1.23 -3.13
CA ALA A 25 -7.79 1.55 -1.95
C ALA A 25 -8.45 2.77 -1.29
N THR A 26 -8.95 2.63 -0.07
CA THR A 26 -9.74 3.68 0.61
C THR A 26 -9.22 4.01 2.00
N PHE A 27 -9.46 5.23 2.47
CA PHE A 27 -9.17 5.63 3.84
C PHE A 27 -10.10 4.91 4.83
N GLY A 28 -9.65 4.76 6.08
CA GLY A 28 -10.40 4.07 7.14
C GLY A 28 -11.02 4.94 8.23
N PRO A 29 -11.55 4.30 9.29
CA PRO A 29 -11.57 2.85 9.52
C PRO A 29 -12.44 2.08 8.50
N VAL A 30 -11.98 0.91 8.05
CA VAL A 30 -12.62 0.09 7.00
C VAL A 30 -12.83 -1.31 7.53
N ASP A 31 -14.01 -1.89 7.27
CA ASP A 31 -14.25 -3.30 7.51
C ASP A 31 -13.72 -4.15 6.34
N LEU A 32 -12.75 -5.00 6.67
CA LEU A 32 -12.00 -5.85 5.73
C LEU A 32 -12.20 -7.35 6.00
N ASP A 33 -13.05 -7.73 6.96
CA ASP A 33 -13.37 -9.15 7.19
C ASP A 33 -14.44 -9.62 6.20
N PRO A 34 -14.15 -10.52 5.24
CA PRO A 34 -15.12 -10.99 4.26
C PRO A 34 -16.26 -11.84 4.86
N ALA A 35 -16.19 -12.19 6.16
CA ALA A 35 -17.28 -12.81 6.90
C ALA A 35 -18.21 -11.81 7.60
N SER A 36 -17.84 -10.53 7.64
CA SER A 36 -18.64 -9.46 8.26
C SER A 36 -19.83 -9.07 7.38
N ALA A 37 -20.96 -8.74 8.02
CA ALA A 37 -22.13 -8.16 7.35
C ALA A 37 -21.88 -6.75 6.81
N THR A 38 -20.81 -6.09 7.24
CA THR A 38 -20.39 -4.75 6.80
C THR A 38 -19.06 -4.76 6.03
N TYR A 39 -18.62 -5.93 5.53
CA TYR A 39 -17.45 -6.03 4.67
C TYR A 39 -17.51 -5.02 3.51
N GLY A 40 -16.47 -4.21 3.34
CA GLY A 40 -16.43 -3.18 2.31
C GLY A 40 -16.91 -1.79 2.74
N TYR A 41 -17.37 -1.64 3.99
CA TYR A 41 -17.84 -0.37 4.53
C TYR A 41 -16.68 0.44 5.14
N ILE A 42 -16.75 1.77 4.98
CA ILE A 42 -16.10 2.69 5.92
C ILE A 42 -17.01 2.76 7.16
N THR A 43 -16.46 2.47 8.33
CA THR A 43 -17.23 2.38 9.58
C THR A 43 -17.19 3.71 10.33
N HIS A 44 -16.48 3.82 11.45
CA HIS A 44 -16.50 4.99 12.34
C HIS A 44 -15.56 6.12 11.89
N SER A 45 -15.81 6.67 10.70
CA SER A 45 -15.03 7.77 10.12
C SER A 45 -15.39 9.13 10.74
N PRO A 46 -14.42 9.97 11.14
CA PRO A 46 -14.68 11.37 11.53
C PRO A 46 -15.14 12.26 10.37
N LYS A 47 -14.98 11.81 9.12
CA LYS A 47 -15.24 12.64 7.94
C LYS A 47 -16.76 12.68 7.70
N PRO A 48 -17.40 13.87 7.73
CA PRO A 48 -18.85 13.97 7.56
C PRO A 48 -19.34 13.29 6.28
N GLY A 49 -20.41 12.50 6.40
CA GLY A 49 -21.00 11.76 5.28
C GLY A 49 -20.26 10.48 4.86
N TRP A 50 -19.26 10.02 5.63
CA TRP A 50 -18.51 8.80 5.37
C TRP A 50 -18.60 7.74 6.48
N GLU A 51 -19.44 7.94 7.49
CA GLU A 51 -19.72 6.91 8.51
C GLU A 51 -20.74 5.88 7.99
N MET A 52 -20.45 4.59 8.18
CA MET A 52 -21.26 3.44 7.75
C MET A 52 -21.61 3.45 6.25
N VAL A 53 -20.65 3.82 5.40
CA VAL A 53 -20.82 3.89 3.94
C VAL A 53 -20.24 2.64 3.28
N ASP A 54 -21.09 1.88 2.58
CA ASP A 54 -20.66 0.80 1.68
C ASP A 54 -19.92 1.39 0.47
N VAL A 55 -18.60 1.16 0.41
CA VAL A 55 -17.76 1.58 -0.72
C VAL A 55 -17.60 0.45 -1.72
N LEU A 56 -17.52 -0.80 -1.26
CA LEU A 56 -17.22 -1.95 -2.10
C LEU A 56 -18.37 -2.27 -3.06
N SER A 57 -19.59 -2.48 -2.55
CA SER A 57 -20.73 -2.87 -3.36
C SER A 57 -21.13 -1.71 -4.28
N ALA A 58 -21.13 -0.49 -3.75
CA ALA A 58 -21.43 0.73 -4.50
C ALA A 58 -20.58 0.87 -5.78
N LEU A 59 -19.28 0.52 -5.72
CA LEU A 59 -18.35 0.65 -6.84
C LEU A 59 -18.18 -0.63 -7.69
N SER A 60 -18.38 -1.83 -7.13
CA SER A 60 -18.02 -3.08 -7.82
C SER A 60 -19.19 -3.96 -8.27
N ASP A 61 -20.38 -3.82 -7.68
CA ASP A 61 -21.52 -4.70 -7.99
C ASP A 61 -21.94 -4.59 -9.45
N GLY A 62 -21.87 -5.72 -10.16
CA GLY A 62 -22.17 -5.81 -11.59
C GLY A 62 -21.09 -5.25 -12.52
N VAL A 63 -20.00 -4.65 -11.99
CA VAL A 63 -18.95 -4.02 -12.79
C VAL A 63 -17.82 -5.01 -13.10
N ALA A 64 -17.09 -5.47 -12.09
CA ALA A 64 -15.99 -6.44 -12.24
C ALA A 64 -15.55 -7.03 -10.89
N PRO A 65 -14.76 -8.13 -10.85
CA PRO A 65 -14.12 -8.61 -9.63
C PRO A 65 -13.26 -7.51 -8.99
N CYS A 66 -13.47 -7.22 -7.71
CA CYS A 66 -12.80 -6.11 -7.01
C CYS A 66 -11.78 -6.60 -5.99
N GLY A 67 -10.61 -5.97 -5.97
CA GLY A 67 -9.66 -6.06 -4.86
C GLY A 67 -9.82 -4.83 -3.97
N PHE A 68 -10.00 -5.02 -2.66
CA PHE A 68 -10.39 -3.97 -1.73
C PHE A 68 -9.51 -4.01 -0.49
N ASP A 69 -8.88 -2.88 -0.14
CA ASP A 69 -8.06 -2.73 1.07
C ASP A 69 -7.90 -1.23 1.40
N THR A 70 -7.10 -0.91 2.41
CA THR A 70 -6.82 0.49 2.78
C THR A 70 -5.88 1.21 1.82
N ASP A 71 -5.94 2.55 1.85
CA ASP A 71 -5.01 3.47 1.21
C ASP A 71 -3.56 3.41 1.76
N VAL A 72 -3.30 2.57 2.77
CA VAL A 72 -1.95 2.27 3.29
C VAL A 72 -1.49 0.82 3.03
N ASN A 73 -2.39 -0.16 3.05
CA ASN A 73 -2.07 -1.54 2.70
C ASN A 73 -1.88 -1.72 1.20
N ALA A 74 -2.67 -1.03 0.35
CA ALA A 74 -2.52 -1.16 -1.10
C ALA A 74 -1.15 -0.65 -1.61
N PRO A 75 -0.62 0.51 -1.16
CA PRO A 75 0.77 0.88 -1.43
C PRO A 75 1.80 -0.09 -0.84
N ALA A 76 1.56 -0.62 0.37
CA ALA A 76 2.45 -1.61 0.99
C ALA A 76 2.58 -2.89 0.13
N LEU A 77 1.46 -3.36 -0.43
CA LEU A 77 1.41 -4.48 -1.38
C LEU A 77 2.15 -4.17 -2.68
N ALA A 78 2.02 -2.95 -3.22
CA ALA A 78 2.74 -2.54 -4.43
C ALA A 78 4.26 -2.54 -4.22
N GLU A 79 4.74 -1.91 -3.14
CA GLU A 79 6.16 -1.88 -2.78
C GLU A 79 6.71 -3.29 -2.50
N PHE A 80 5.95 -4.12 -1.79
CA PHE A 80 6.27 -5.53 -1.55
C PHE A 80 6.40 -6.32 -2.85
N ALA A 81 5.42 -6.21 -3.76
CA ALA A 81 5.43 -6.89 -5.05
C ALA A 81 6.61 -6.45 -5.92
N ALA A 82 6.97 -5.16 -5.87
CA ALA A 82 8.11 -4.61 -6.57
C ALA A 82 9.44 -5.14 -5.99
N MET A 83 9.64 -5.12 -4.67
CA MET A 83 10.83 -5.69 -4.02
C MET A 83 10.99 -7.20 -4.28
N LYS A 84 9.88 -7.94 -4.30
CA LYS A 84 9.89 -9.37 -4.63
C LYS A 84 10.31 -9.63 -6.09
N LYS A 85 9.91 -8.75 -7.02
CA LYS A 85 10.35 -8.80 -8.42
C LYS A 85 11.85 -8.49 -8.55
N ASP A 86 12.35 -7.49 -7.82
CA ASP A 86 13.77 -7.14 -7.83
C ASP A 86 14.64 -8.33 -7.37
N ALA A 87 14.26 -9.00 -6.27
CA ALA A 87 14.97 -10.18 -5.77
C ALA A 87 15.00 -11.32 -6.82
N ALA A 88 13.85 -11.66 -7.40
CA ALA A 88 13.77 -12.70 -8.42
C ALA A 88 14.58 -12.38 -9.70
N LEU A 89 14.81 -11.10 -10.01
CA LEU A 89 15.68 -10.69 -11.11
C LEU A 89 17.17 -10.84 -10.76
N VAL A 90 17.56 -10.61 -9.50
CA VAL A 90 18.94 -10.86 -9.02
C VAL A 90 19.24 -12.36 -9.07
N ASP A 91 18.35 -13.20 -8.56
CA ASP A 91 18.51 -14.66 -8.55
C ASP A 91 18.75 -15.20 -9.98
N LEU A 92 17.98 -14.74 -10.97
CA LEU A 92 18.15 -15.11 -12.39
C LEU A 92 19.48 -14.63 -13.00
N VAL A 93 20.02 -13.49 -12.55
CA VAL A 93 21.32 -12.98 -13.02
C VAL A 93 22.47 -13.77 -12.38
N GLU A 94 22.35 -14.17 -11.11
CA GLU A 94 23.35 -15.01 -10.44
C GLU A 94 23.37 -16.44 -11.01
N GLU A 95 22.19 -17.05 -11.27
CA GLU A 95 22.07 -18.36 -11.92
C GLU A 95 22.66 -18.38 -13.35
N SER A 96 22.51 -17.28 -14.10
CA SER A 96 23.07 -17.17 -15.46
C SER A 96 24.55 -16.76 -15.48
N GLY A 97 25.02 -15.99 -14.49
CA GLY A 97 26.43 -15.65 -14.30
C GLY A 97 27.30 -16.81 -13.81
N GLY A 98 26.72 -17.80 -13.14
CA GLY A 98 27.41 -19.00 -12.62
C GLY A 98 27.92 -19.99 -13.69
N ARG A 99 27.77 -19.69 -14.99
CA ARG A 99 28.26 -20.52 -16.11
C ARG A 99 29.03 -19.68 -17.14
N GLY A 100 30.16 -19.11 -16.72
CA GLY A 100 31.03 -18.28 -17.58
C GLY A 100 32.50 -18.36 -17.19
N ASP A 101 33.28 -19.06 -18.01
CA ASP A 101 34.69 -19.42 -17.86
C ASP A 101 35.66 -18.38 -17.25
N GLY A 102 36.58 -18.89 -16.42
CA GLY A 102 37.80 -18.17 -16.06
C GLY A 102 38.76 -18.05 -17.25
N ALA A 103 38.72 -16.93 -17.95
CA ALA A 103 39.74 -16.52 -18.92
C ALA A 103 40.09 -15.03 -18.72
N GLY A 104 41.20 -14.77 -18.04
CA GLY A 104 41.65 -13.40 -17.81
C GLY A 104 42.19 -12.73 -19.08
N ARG A 105 41.85 -11.46 -19.29
CA ARG A 105 42.65 -10.51 -20.09
C ARG A 105 42.33 -9.08 -19.68
N SER A 106 43.35 -8.35 -19.24
CA SER A 106 43.31 -6.90 -19.11
C SER A 106 43.40 -6.23 -20.48
N LEU A 107 42.71 -5.10 -20.61
CA LEU A 107 42.86 -3.97 -21.54
C LEU A 107 41.67 -3.05 -21.17
N GLY A 108 41.72 -1.73 -21.13
CA GLY A 108 42.65 -0.75 -21.69
C GLY A 108 41.79 0.45 -22.07
N ALA A 109 42.01 1.63 -21.50
CA ALA A 109 41.06 2.73 -21.56
C ALA A 109 41.09 3.53 -22.88
N SER A 110 39.92 3.97 -23.35
CA SER A 110 39.74 5.27 -24.05
C SER A 110 38.24 5.63 -24.15
N GLY A 111 37.94 6.93 -24.18
CA GLY A 111 36.56 7.43 -24.15
C GLY A 111 35.92 7.66 -25.52
N GLY A 112 34.62 7.96 -25.53
CA GLY A 112 33.87 8.29 -26.74
C GLY A 112 32.46 8.80 -26.42
N SER A 113 32.29 10.12 -26.39
CA SER A 113 30.97 10.76 -26.32
C SER A 113 30.18 10.52 -27.60
N ARG A 114 28.87 10.29 -27.50
CA ARG A 114 27.89 10.61 -28.55
C ARG A 114 26.47 10.73 -27.99
N ASN A 115 25.85 11.86 -28.32
CA ASN A 115 24.44 12.16 -28.07
C ASN A 115 23.60 11.78 -29.31
N ASN A 116 22.39 11.27 -29.06
CA ASN A 116 21.15 11.32 -29.86
C ASN A 116 20.20 10.29 -29.20
N GLY A 117 18.90 10.52 -28.99
CA GLY A 117 17.98 11.46 -29.63
C GLY A 117 16.90 10.65 -30.36
N GLY A 118 15.67 10.63 -29.84
CA GLY A 118 14.57 9.85 -30.43
C GLY A 118 13.34 9.75 -29.52
N ASP A 119 12.19 10.12 -30.08
CA ASP A 119 10.86 10.26 -29.47
C ASP A 119 10.28 9.04 -28.72
N GLY A 120 9.29 9.31 -27.85
CA GLY A 120 8.43 8.30 -27.24
C GLY A 120 7.13 8.91 -26.70
N GLY A 121 6.05 8.83 -27.49
CA GLY A 121 4.78 9.52 -27.30
C GLY A 121 4.12 9.44 -25.90
N GLY A 122 3.50 10.55 -25.50
CA GLY A 122 2.73 10.64 -24.27
C GLY A 122 1.44 9.81 -24.31
N VAL A 123 1.15 9.12 -23.19
CA VAL A 123 -0.11 8.42 -22.95
C VAL A 123 -0.89 9.22 -21.91
N GLY A 124 -2.11 9.65 -22.26
CA GLY A 124 -2.89 10.57 -21.44
C GLY A 124 -3.39 9.94 -20.14
N GLY A 125 -2.91 10.45 -19.01
CA GLY A 125 -3.61 10.35 -17.74
C GLY A 125 -4.57 11.54 -17.61
N VAL A 126 -5.86 11.28 -17.45
CA VAL A 126 -6.84 12.34 -17.19
C VAL A 126 -6.76 12.70 -15.71
N SER A 127 -6.01 13.76 -15.40
CA SER A 127 -6.20 14.52 -14.17
C SER A 127 -7.49 15.32 -14.32
N LEU A 128 -8.40 15.24 -13.34
CA LEU A 128 -9.51 16.17 -13.25
C LEU A 128 -9.02 17.41 -12.52
N ASP A 129 -8.91 18.52 -13.25
CA ASP A 129 -8.48 19.80 -12.70
C ASP A 129 -9.51 20.34 -11.69
N SER A 130 -9.00 20.87 -10.59
CA SER A 130 -9.80 21.42 -9.50
C SER A 130 -10.18 22.87 -9.79
N GLU A 131 -11.31 23.11 -10.47
CA GLU A 131 -11.91 24.43 -10.52
C GLU A 131 -12.87 24.69 -9.35
N THR A 132 -12.78 25.92 -8.83
CA THR A 132 -13.53 26.46 -7.70
C THR A 132 -15.03 26.41 -7.89
N VAL A 133 -15.74 25.72 -6.99
CA VAL A 133 -17.19 25.90 -6.80
C VAL A 133 -17.41 26.88 -5.65
N GLU A 134 -17.86 28.08 -5.98
CA GLU A 134 -18.31 29.05 -4.98
C GLU A 134 -19.57 28.55 -4.26
N ARG A 135 -19.62 28.75 -2.94
CA ARG A 135 -20.82 28.47 -2.15
C ARG A 135 -21.90 29.50 -2.44
N SER A 136 -23.08 29.05 -2.88
CA SER A 136 -24.34 29.73 -2.60
C SER A 136 -25.17 28.90 -1.62
N SER A 137 -25.79 29.59 -0.67
CA SER A 137 -26.63 29.02 0.38
C SER A 137 -28.11 29.14 0.00
N SER A 138 -28.90 28.07 0.14
CA SER A 138 -30.09 28.07 1.01
C SER A 138 -30.88 26.75 1.00
N ASP A 139 -31.53 26.51 2.13
CA ASP A 139 -32.75 25.73 2.38
C ASP A 139 -32.74 24.19 2.46
N ASN A 140 -33.22 23.74 3.62
CA ASN A 140 -33.55 22.36 3.98
C ASN A 140 -34.85 21.91 3.30
N GLY A 141 -34.91 20.64 2.87
CA GLY A 141 -36.15 19.99 2.44
C GLY A 141 -36.08 18.48 2.68
N LEU A 142 -37.08 17.96 3.41
CA LEU A 142 -37.34 16.56 3.78
C LEU A 142 -36.77 15.50 2.82
N TRP A 143 -36.08 14.49 3.37
CA TRP A 143 -36.34 13.07 3.07
C TRP A 143 -35.92 12.18 4.26
N SER A 144 -36.85 12.00 5.20
CA SER A 144 -36.78 10.90 6.17
C SER A 144 -37.44 9.64 5.59
N SER A 145 -37.02 8.47 6.09
CA SER A 145 -37.60 7.14 5.83
C SER A 145 -37.69 6.69 4.36
N LEU A 146 -36.71 5.89 3.94
CA LEU A 146 -36.97 4.71 3.11
C LEU A 146 -36.33 3.49 3.78
N ASP A 147 -37.14 2.82 4.61
CA ASP A 147 -36.91 1.43 4.97
C ASP A 147 -36.98 0.59 3.68
N ASN A 148 -35.99 -0.27 3.49
CA ASN A 148 -35.91 -1.17 2.35
C ASN A 148 -35.41 -2.54 2.80
N GLY A 149 -36.14 -3.15 3.74
CA GLY A 149 -36.08 -4.59 3.95
C GLY A 149 -36.32 -5.36 2.64
N ARG A 150 -35.24 -5.81 2.00
CA ARG A 150 -35.28 -6.81 0.93
C ARG A 150 -34.42 -8.00 1.31
N GLN A 151 -35.00 -9.19 1.20
CA GLN A 151 -34.27 -10.44 1.33
C GLN A 151 -33.30 -10.57 0.14
N HIS A 152 -32.01 -10.44 0.40
CA HIS A 152 -30.99 -10.69 -0.62
C HIS A 152 -30.88 -12.20 -0.86
N SER A 153 -31.10 -12.63 -2.11
CA SER A 153 -30.65 -13.94 -2.55
C SER A 153 -29.12 -13.97 -2.52
N ALA A 154 -28.55 -14.89 -1.74
CA ALA A 154 -27.12 -14.91 -1.46
C ALA A 154 -26.27 -15.02 -2.74
N ALA A 155 -25.66 -13.91 -3.14
CA ALA A 155 -24.55 -13.93 -4.08
C ALA A 155 -23.40 -14.68 -3.40
N GLN A 156 -23.02 -15.83 -3.97
CA GLN A 156 -21.91 -16.63 -3.45
C GLN A 156 -20.62 -15.78 -3.45
N PRO A 157 -19.99 -15.54 -2.30
CA PRO A 157 -18.79 -14.70 -2.25
C PRO A 157 -17.67 -15.39 -3.03
N ILE A 158 -17.23 -14.77 -4.13
CA ILE A 158 -16.02 -15.18 -4.88
C ILE A 158 -14.75 -14.61 -4.19
N GLY A 159 -14.84 -14.34 -2.88
CA GLY A 159 -13.72 -14.14 -1.97
C GLY A 159 -13.30 -15.49 -1.43
N GLY A 160 -12.28 -16.09 -2.03
CA GLY A 160 -11.71 -17.34 -1.53
C GLY A 160 -10.98 -17.12 -0.22
N SER A 161 -11.72 -17.20 0.91
CA SER A 161 -11.16 -17.17 2.26
C SER A 161 -10.06 -18.23 2.38
N LEU A 162 -8.81 -17.75 2.37
CA LEU A 162 -7.66 -18.47 2.87
C LEU A 162 -7.38 -17.98 4.30
N ASN A 163 -8.41 -18.00 5.16
CA ASN A 163 -8.19 -18.08 6.60
C ASN A 163 -7.67 -19.48 6.93
N ASN A 164 -6.44 -19.75 6.47
CA ASN A 164 -5.76 -21.02 6.60
C ASN A 164 -4.71 -20.83 7.69
N SER A 165 -5.02 -21.31 8.88
CA SER A 165 -4.11 -21.43 10.04
C SER A 165 -2.93 -22.38 9.82
N ARG A 166 -2.57 -22.63 8.56
CA ARG A 166 -1.30 -23.22 8.13
C ARG A 166 -0.32 -22.09 7.92
N GLN A 167 0.43 -21.80 8.98
CA GLN A 167 1.81 -21.35 8.81
C GLN A 167 2.48 -22.34 7.87
N HIS A 168 2.65 -21.97 6.60
CA HIS A 168 3.59 -22.67 5.74
C HIS A 168 4.96 -22.41 6.35
N SER A 169 5.52 -23.44 6.98
CA SER A 169 6.86 -23.44 7.51
C SER A 169 7.81 -23.06 6.39
N ALA A 170 8.22 -21.79 6.34
CA ALA A 170 9.33 -21.35 5.53
C ALA A 170 10.58 -21.96 6.15
N THR A 171 10.91 -23.18 5.71
CA THR A 171 12.17 -23.85 6.05
C THR A 171 13.29 -23.02 5.42
N GLN A 172 13.76 -22.01 6.14
CA GLN A 172 14.99 -21.31 5.81
C GLN A 172 16.11 -22.35 5.90
N SER A 173 16.56 -22.86 4.75
CA SER A 173 17.85 -23.52 4.66
C SER A 173 18.90 -22.46 4.98
N VAL A 174 19.43 -22.48 6.20
CA VAL A 174 20.60 -21.68 6.59
C VAL A 174 21.82 -22.29 5.91
N GLY A 175 21.94 -22.02 4.60
CA GLY A 175 23.13 -22.29 3.82
C GLY A 175 24.18 -21.24 4.15
N GLY A 176 25.18 -21.60 4.95
CA GLY A 176 26.35 -20.76 5.18
C GLY A 176 27.15 -20.66 3.89
N GLY A 177 27.03 -19.53 3.18
CA GLY A 177 27.80 -19.23 1.98
C GLY A 177 27.99 -17.72 1.85
N GLU A 178 29.25 -17.27 1.82
CA GLU A 178 29.60 -15.87 1.58
C GLU A 178 29.40 -15.51 0.10
N GLY A 179 28.14 -15.24 -0.25
CA GLY A 179 27.67 -14.89 -1.58
C GLY A 179 26.23 -14.40 -1.47
N GLY A 180 26.09 -13.10 -1.19
CA GLY A 180 24.87 -12.53 -0.62
C GLY A 180 23.72 -12.35 -1.60
N ALA A 181 23.09 -13.45 -2.03
CA ALA A 181 21.77 -13.43 -2.64
C ALA A 181 20.82 -12.60 -1.74
N ALA A 182 20.12 -11.63 -2.35
CA ALA A 182 19.38 -10.62 -1.59
C ALA A 182 18.14 -11.24 -0.92
N ALA A 183 18.29 -11.72 0.32
CA ALA A 183 17.27 -12.42 1.08
C ALA A 183 15.89 -11.77 0.93
N SER A 184 14.97 -12.51 0.30
CA SER A 184 13.69 -11.96 -0.14
C SER A 184 12.93 -11.28 1.01
N VAL A 185 12.40 -10.08 0.73
CA VAL A 185 11.55 -9.36 1.68
C VAL A 185 10.22 -10.12 1.77
N THR A 186 9.86 -10.53 2.99
CA THR A 186 8.57 -11.13 3.36
C THR A 186 7.80 -10.23 4.34
N ASN A 187 8.51 -9.41 5.13
CA ASN A 187 7.94 -8.50 6.11
C ASN A 187 8.33 -7.04 5.80
N LEU A 188 7.34 -6.15 5.68
CA LEU A 188 7.52 -4.76 5.26
C LEU A 188 6.52 -3.85 5.98
N ALA A 189 6.93 -2.66 6.41
CA ALA A 189 6.01 -1.61 6.84
C ALA A 189 6.06 -0.44 5.85
N TYR A 190 4.90 0.02 5.37
CA TYR A 190 4.75 1.24 4.59
C TYR A 190 4.18 2.33 5.49
N VAL A 191 4.88 3.46 5.63
CA VAL A 191 4.46 4.61 6.44
C VAL A 191 4.24 5.79 5.50
N THR A 192 3.02 6.33 5.48
CA THR A 192 2.70 7.55 4.73
C THR A 192 2.57 8.75 5.65
N VAL A 193 3.08 9.91 5.22
CA VAL A 193 2.89 11.20 5.91
C VAL A 193 2.42 12.25 4.90
N GLY A 194 1.23 12.79 5.16
CA GLY A 194 0.56 13.79 4.32
C GLY A 194 -0.40 14.61 5.18
N THR A 195 -1.67 14.69 4.77
CA THR A 195 -2.75 15.26 5.59
C THR A 195 -2.87 14.54 6.93
N GLY A 196 -2.74 13.21 6.92
CA GLY A 196 -2.65 12.35 8.09
C GLY A 196 -1.35 11.55 8.15
N VAL A 197 -1.28 10.57 9.05
CA VAL A 197 -0.20 9.57 9.10
C VAL A 197 -0.83 8.19 9.20
N GLY A 198 -0.46 7.29 8.28
CA GLY A 198 -1.02 5.94 8.22
C GLY A 198 0.05 4.89 7.95
N VAL A 199 -0.21 3.63 8.34
CA VAL A 199 0.76 2.54 8.25
C VAL A 199 0.14 1.25 7.74
N GLY A 200 0.60 0.78 6.58
CA GLY A 200 0.32 -0.57 6.09
C GLY A 200 1.42 -1.52 6.55
N VAL A 201 1.07 -2.70 7.06
CA VAL A 201 2.05 -3.71 7.48
C VAL A 201 1.83 -4.98 6.66
N ILE A 202 2.88 -5.45 6.00
CA ILE A 202 2.95 -6.75 5.35
C ILE A 202 3.69 -7.71 6.29
N CYS A 203 3.05 -8.83 6.63
CA CYS A 203 3.62 -9.93 7.39
C CYS A 203 3.52 -11.22 6.56
N ASN A 204 4.63 -11.94 6.38
CA ASN A 204 4.74 -13.14 5.55
C ASN A 204 4.16 -12.96 4.12
N GLY A 205 4.32 -11.76 3.56
CA GLY A 205 3.85 -11.39 2.23
C GLY A 205 2.34 -11.14 2.11
N GLN A 206 1.60 -11.01 3.20
CA GLN A 206 0.18 -10.62 3.23
C GLN A 206 -0.01 -9.34 4.08
N PRO A 207 -1.00 -8.49 3.81
CA PRO A 207 -1.37 -7.40 4.71
C PRO A 207 -1.78 -7.93 6.08
N VAL A 208 -1.49 -7.17 7.13
CA VAL A 208 -2.00 -7.46 8.47
C VAL A 208 -3.45 -6.98 8.53
N HIS A 209 -4.38 -7.93 8.50
CA HIS A 209 -5.77 -7.76 8.90
C HIS A 209 -5.98 -8.53 10.21
N GLY A 210 -6.28 -7.83 11.30
CA GLY A 210 -6.49 -8.40 12.63
C GLY A 210 -7.91 -8.13 13.12
N LEU A 211 -8.07 -7.62 14.34
CA LEU A 211 -9.33 -7.03 14.82
C LEU A 211 -9.79 -5.86 13.92
N SER A 212 -8.82 -5.17 13.32
CA SER A 212 -8.98 -4.21 12.23
C SER A 212 -7.63 -4.15 11.47
N HIS A 213 -7.50 -3.23 10.52
CA HIS A 213 -6.19 -2.86 9.97
C HIS A 213 -5.37 -1.99 10.96
N PRO A 214 -4.03 -1.91 10.84
CA PRO A 214 -3.20 -1.15 11.76
C PRO A 214 -3.34 0.37 11.62
N GLU A 215 -3.80 1.04 12.67
CA GLU A 215 -3.87 2.52 12.76
C GLU A 215 -2.66 3.11 13.50
N ALA A 216 -1.45 2.69 13.12
CA ALA A 216 -0.24 3.01 13.88
C ALA A 216 0.16 4.51 13.85
N GLY A 217 -0.43 5.33 12.98
CA GLY A 217 -0.27 6.78 13.04
C GLY A 217 -0.90 7.44 14.27
N HIS A 218 -1.83 6.75 14.94
CA HIS A 218 -2.48 7.21 16.16
C HIS A 218 -1.81 6.77 17.47
N ILE A 219 -0.69 6.04 17.42
CA ILE A 219 0.10 5.79 18.64
C ILE A 219 0.68 7.09 19.20
N ARG A 220 0.94 7.11 20.51
CA ARG A 220 1.77 8.14 21.15
C ARG A 220 3.20 7.65 21.27
N VAL A 221 4.16 8.57 21.07
CA VAL A 221 5.60 8.33 21.26
C VAL A 221 6.17 9.41 22.16
N ALA A 222 7.37 9.19 22.71
CA ALA A 222 7.99 10.12 23.65
C ALA A 222 8.05 11.55 23.10
N ARG A 223 7.52 12.52 23.85
CA ARG A 223 7.48 13.94 23.49
C ARG A 223 8.89 14.53 23.35
N LEU A 224 9.11 15.35 22.30
CA LEU A 224 10.32 16.15 22.19
C LEU A 224 10.21 17.37 23.15
N LYS A 225 11.13 17.47 24.11
CA LYS A 225 11.01 18.38 25.28
C LYS A 225 10.77 19.85 24.95
N MET A 226 11.36 20.36 23.86
CA MET A 226 11.28 21.77 23.45
C MET A 226 10.29 22.02 22.30
N ASP A 227 9.49 21.03 21.93
CA ASP A 227 8.58 21.09 20.79
C ASP A 227 7.43 22.08 21.02
N GLY A 228 7.44 23.19 20.29
CA GLY A 228 6.65 24.39 20.58
C GLY A 228 6.19 25.15 19.36
N LEU A 229 5.41 26.20 19.59
CA LEU A 229 5.08 27.20 18.59
C LEU A 229 6.18 28.28 18.51
N PRO A 230 6.23 29.11 17.45
CA PRO A 230 7.17 30.23 17.38
C PRO A 230 7.08 31.13 18.62
N GLY A 231 8.20 31.32 19.32
CA GLY A 231 8.27 32.09 20.58
C GLY A 231 7.85 31.31 21.85
N GLU A 232 7.30 30.11 21.74
CA GLU A 232 6.76 29.33 22.86
C GLU A 232 7.31 27.88 22.92
N PRO A 233 8.56 27.68 23.40
CA PRO A 233 9.15 26.34 23.43
C PRO A 233 8.37 25.38 24.33
N GLY A 234 8.09 24.18 23.83
CA GLY A 234 7.31 23.16 24.55
C GLY A 234 5.78 23.29 24.47
N SER A 235 5.22 24.33 23.82
CA SER A 235 3.77 24.58 23.79
C SER A 235 2.96 23.73 22.80
N PHE A 236 3.60 22.92 21.94
CA PHE A 236 2.90 22.30 20.80
C PHE A 236 2.00 21.12 21.21
N LYS A 237 0.68 21.35 21.26
CA LYS A 237 -0.31 20.35 21.75
C LYS A 237 -0.65 19.26 20.73
N GLY A 238 -0.31 19.44 19.46
CA GLY A 238 -0.71 18.56 18.36
C GLY A 238 -1.97 19.01 17.61
N THR A 239 -2.32 18.28 16.54
CA THR A 239 -3.42 18.60 15.62
C THR A 239 -4.45 17.49 15.43
N CYS A 240 -4.25 16.29 15.98
CA CYS A 240 -5.21 15.18 15.82
C CYS A 240 -6.44 15.42 16.69
N ALA A 241 -7.64 15.38 16.09
CA ALA A 241 -8.90 15.65 16.79
C ALA A 241 -9.21 14.66 17.93
N TYR A 242 -8.81 13.40 17.79
CA TYR A 242 -9.03 12.35 18.79
C TYR A 242 -8.00 12.35 19.91
N HIS A 243 -6.72 12.50 19.55
CA HIS A 243 -5.60 12.16 20.42
C HIS A 243 -4.76 13.36 20.85
N GLY A 244 -4.85 14.50 20.15
CA GLY A 244 -3.93 15.61 20.28
C GLY A 244 -2.53 15.26 19.77
N ASP A 245 -1.75 14.56 20.60
CA ASP A 245 -0.31 14.36 20.47
C ASP A 245 0.14 12.95 20.01
N CYS A 246 -0.73 12.22 19.31
CA CYS A 246 -0.31 11.03 18.55
C CYS A 246 0.63 11.40 17.38
N VAL A 247 1.30 10.42 16.79
CA VAL A 247 2.28 10.66 15.70
C VAL A 247 1.68 11.48 14.56
N GLU A 248 0.43 11.22 14.14
CA GLU A 248 -0.27 12.06 13.17
C GLU A 248 -0.41 13.52 13.62
N GLY A 249 -0.94 13.72 14.83
CA GLY A 249 -1.12 15.06 15.41
C GLY A 249 0.19 15.81 15.62
N MET A 250 1.32 15.10 15.59
CA MET A 250 2.65 15.64 15.81
C MET A 250 3.51 15.73 14.53
N ALA A 251 3.17 15.04 13.44
CA ALA A 251 3.99 14.96 12.23
C ALA A 251 3.27 15.12 10.89
N SER A 252 1.93 15.19 10.86
CA SER A 252 1.16 15.54 9.65
C SER A 252 1.56 16.89 9.07
N ALA A 253 1.25 17.13 7.80
CA ALA A 253 1.50 18.41 7.13
C ALA A 253 0.89 19.59 7.92
N ALA A 254 -0.33 19.43 8.46
CA ALA A 254 -0.95 20.42 9.33
C ALA A 254 -0.15 20.67 10.63
N ALA A 255 0.38 19.61 11.25
CA ALA A 255 1.21 19.73 12.45
C ALA A 255 2.55 20.41 12.19
N ILE A 256 3.14 20.24 11.01
CA ILE A 256 4.38 20.90 10.61
C ILE A 256 4.09 22.38 10.30
N ALA A 257 3.08 22.66 9.47
CA ALA A 257 2.72 24.03 9.07
C ALA A 257 2.38 24.90 10.29
N ARG A 258 1.65 24.34 11.26
CA ARG A 258 1.33 25.02 12.53
C ARG A 258 2.56 25.37 13.37
N ARG A 259 3.63 24.55 13.35
CA ARG A 259 4.91 24.91 14.01
C ARG A 259 5.71 25.94 13.24
N CYS A 260 5.59 25.95 11.92
CA CYS A 260 6.20 26.97 11.06
C CYS A 260 5.47 28.32 11.11
N GLY A 261 4.23 28.36 11.62
CA GLY A 261 3.39 29.55 11.58
C GLY A 261 2.89 29.89 10.17
N CYS A 262 2.83 28.90 9.27
CA CYS A 262 2.46 29.08 7.86
C CYS A 262 1.28 28.20 7.45
N HIS A 263 0.75 28.41 6.24
CA HIS A 263 -0.21 27.51 5.62
C HIS A 263 0.47 26.24 5.07
N VAL A 264 -0.30 25.16 4.87
CA VAL A 264 0.23 23.87 4.39
C VAL A 264 0.85 23.97 2.99
N SER A 265 0.30 24.82 2.11
CA SER A 265 0.85 25.08 0.76
C SER A 265 2.24 25.73 0.78
N GLU A 266 2.59 26.43 1.86
CA GLU A 266 3.87 27.13 1.99
C GLU A 266 5.01 26.23 2.50
N LEU A 267 4.69 25.00 2.94
CA LEU A 267 5.66 24.05 3.48
C LEU A 267 6.82 23.75 2.51
N ALA A 268 6.60 23.82 1.20
CA ALA A 268 7.67 23.66 0.21
C ALA A 268 8.78 24.71 0.38
N SER A 269 8.41 25.95 0.70
CA SER A 269 9.32 27.10 0.85
C SER A 269 10.02 27.17 2.21
N VAL A 270 9.53 26.44 3.22
CA VAL A 270 10.14 26.41 4.56
C VAL A 270 11.55 25.80 4.48
N PRO A 271 12.62 26.47 4.98
CA PRO A 271 13.98 25.95 4.94
C PRO A 271 14.15 24.61 5.66
N ASP A 272 15.04 23.75 5.16
CA ASP A 272 15.39 22.44 5.77
C ASP A 272 16.02 22.55 7.16
N SER A 273 16.54 23.72 7.52
CA SER A 273 17.05 24.07 8.85
C SER A 273 15.97 24.43 9.87
N HIS A 274 14.70 24.57 9.45
CA HIS A 274 13.62 24.95 10.35
C HIS A 274 13.33 23.84 11.39
N PRO A 275 13.25 24.15 12.69
CA PRO A 275 13.17 23.15 13.76
C PRO A 275 11.92 22.25 13.70
N ALA A 276 10.86 22.68 13.01
CA ALA A 276 9.68 21.85 12.77
C ALA A 276 10.02 20.53 12.02
N TRP A 277 11.05 20.51 11.19
CA TRP A 277 11.48 19.29 10.49
C TRP A 277 12.18 18.29 11.42
N ASP A 278 12.94 18.76 12.42
CA ASP A 278 13.51 17.90 13.46
C ASP A 278 12.45 17.41 14.45
N ALA A 279 11.45 18.24 14.76
CA ALA A 279 10.27 17.81 15.51
C ALA A 279 9.52 16.69 14.76
N ALA A 280 9.13 16.91 13.50
CA ALA A 280 8.47 15.89 12.68
C ALA A 280 9.31 14.61 12.55
N ALA A 281 10.61 14.75 12.30
CA ALA A 281 11.54 13.62 12.22
C ALA A 281 11.57 12.79 13.52
N HIS A 282 11.54 13.44 14.68
CA HIS A 282 11.51 12.77 15.98
C HIS A 282 10.25 11.92 16.17
N TYR A 283 9.07 12.40 15.79
CA TYR A 283 7.82 11.64 15.94
C TYR A 283 7.68 10.51 14.92
N ILE A 284 8.06 10.75 13.65
CA ILE A 284 8.10 9.70 12.61
C ILE A 284 9.14 8.64 12.94
N ALA A 285 10.29 9.03 13.50
CA ALA A 285 11.29 8.10 14.01
C ALA A 285 10.77 7.24 15.17
N GLY A 286 9.95 7.83 16.06
CA GLY A 286 9.31 7.09 17.16
C GLY A 286 8.40 6.00 16.65
N LEU A 287 7.58 6.31 15.64
CA LEU A 287 6.78 5.33 14.92
C LEU A 287 7.65 4.23 14.28
N CYS A 288 8.73 4.61 13.59
CA CYS A 288 9.65 3.63 12.98
C CYS A 288 10.30 2.72 14.05
N ALA A 289 10.71 3.27 15.19
CA ALA A 289 11.27 2.49 16.31
C ALA A 289 10.25 1.54 16.93
N THR A 290 8.99 1.98 17.09
CA THR A 290 7.88 1.09 17.51
C THR A 290 7.66 -0.03 16.50
N LEU A 291 7.67 0.26 15.19
CA LEU A 291 7.49 -0.76 14.15
C LEU A 291 8.64 -1.78 14.15
N VAL A 292 9.89 -1.34 14.35
CA VAL A 292 11.04 -2.25 14.56
C VAL A 292 10.81 -3.18 15.76
N MET A 293 10.33 -2.66 16.89
CA MET A 293 10.13 -3.41 18.12
C MET A 293 8.92 -4.35 18.09
N VAL A 294 7.82 -3.96 17.42
CA VAL A 294 6.53 -4.66 17.46
C VAL A 294 6.32 -5.57 16.24
N ALA A 295 6.71 -5.13 15.05
CA ALA A 295 6.48 -5.85 13.80
C ALA A 295 7.76 -6.43 13.17
N SER A 296 8.94 -5.99 13.61
CA SER A 296 10.26 -6.43 13.11
C SER A 296 10.34 -6.57 11.57
N PRO A 297 9.91 -5.56 10.78
CA PRO A 297 9.91 -5.66 9.33
C PRO A 297 11.34 -5.68 8.79
N GLN A 298 11.57 -6.32 7.64
CA GLN A 298 12.87 -6.27 6.96
C GLN A 298 13.11 -4.91 6.28
N ARG A 299 12.04 -4.17 5.98
CA ARG A 299 12.08 -2.83 5.36
C ARG A 299 10.98 -1.93 5.93
N ILE A 300 11.31 -0.64 6.10
CA ILE A 300 10.33 0.43 6.29
C ILE A 300 10.37 1.32 5.04
N VAL A 301 9.23 1.48 4.38
CA VAL A 301 9.06 2.34 3.21
C VAL A 301 8.37 3.63 3.63
N LEU A 302 8.98 4.77 3.31
CA LEU A 302 8.45 6.11 3.61
C LEU A 302 7.83 6.71 2.35
N GLY A 303 6.53 7.03 2.41
CA GLY A 303 5.76 7.62 1.32
C GLY A 303 4.90 8.82 1.75
N GLY A 304 4.12 9.37 0.82
CA GLY A 304 3.29 10.56 1.06
C GLY A 304 4.03 11.88 0.88
N GLY A 305 3.26 12.95 0.65
CA GLY A 305 3.78 14.25 0.17
C GLY A 305 4.82 14.91 1.08
N VAL A 306 4.70 14.77 2.40
CA VAL A 306 5.66 15.35 3.37
C VAL A 306 7.01 14.63 3.27
N LEU A 307 7.00 13.32 3.03
CA LEU A 307 8.20 12.49 2.95
C LEU A 307 8.91 12.54 1.59
N GLN A 308 8.41 13.31 0.62
CA GLN A 308 9.18 13.65 -0.59
C GLN A 308 10.44 14.50 -0.26
N ARG A 309 10.46 15.17 0.90
CA ARG A 309 11.61 15.97 1.37
C ARG A 309 12.74 15.06 1.86
N ARG A 310 13.75 14.83 1.01
CA ARG A 310 14.93 13.96 1.27
C ARG A 310 15.66 14.24 2.59
N THR A 311 15.72 15.49 3.02
CA THR A 311 16.34 15.89 4.29
C THR A 311 15.57 15.36 5.51
N LEU A 312 14.23 15.33 5.45
CA LEU A 312 13.39 14.79 6.51
C LEU A 312 13.65 13.28 6.70
N ILE A 313 13.73 12.50 5.62
CA ILE A 313 14.06 11.06 5.67
C ILE A 313 15.43 10.83 6.34
N THR A 314 16.41 11.71 6.08
CA THR A 314 17.74 11.63 6.70
C THR A 314 17.68 11.91 8.21
N LYS A 315 16.88 12.91 8.62
CA LYS A 315 16.61 13.18 10.04
C LYS A 315 15.88 12.00 10.70
N VAL A 316 14.85 11.42 10.07
CA VAL A 316 14.12 10.24 10.58
C VAL A 316 15.05 9.06 10.87
N ARG A 317 15.94 8.71 9.92
CA ARG A 317 16.94 7.64 10.13
C ARG A 317 17.83 7.90 11.34
N ALA A 318 18.31 9.14 11.51
CA ALA A 318 19.17 9.52 12.62
C ALA A 318 18.42 9.49 13.98
N HIS A 319 17.21 10.04 14.03
CA HIS A 319 16.36 10.00 15.23
C HIS A 319 15.98 8.56 15.60
N MET A 320 15.62 7.69 14.64
CA MET A 320 15.23 6.31 14.94
C MET A 320 16.41 5.54 15.55
N LYS A 321 17.60 5.61 14.95
CA LYS A 321 18.80 4.97 15.51
C LYS A 321 19.08 5.46 16.95
N LYS A 322 18.92 6.76 17.21
CA LYS A 322 19.09 7.33 18.55
C LYS A 322 18.04 6.82 19.54
N GLN A 323 16.77 6.77 19.13
CA GLN A 323 15.65 6.32 19.98
C GLN A 323 15.67 4.82 20.26
N LEU A 324 16.19 4.00 19.34
CA LEU A 324 16.44 2.56 19.57
C LEU A 324 17.57 2.31 20.59
N GLY A 325 18.34 3.32 21.00
CA GLY A 325 19.26 3.27 22.14
C GLY A 325 20.42 2.26 22.03
N GLY A 326 20.62 1.62 20.87
CA GLY A 326 21.53 0.48 20.73
C GLY A 326 20.96 -0.86 21.20
N TYR A 327 19.65 -0.97 21.47
CA TYR A 327 19.03 -2.25 21.84
C TYR A 327 18.99 -3.24 20.67
N VAL A 328 18.63 -2.77 19.47
CA VAL A 328 18.57 -3.61 18.25
C VAL A 328 19.93 -3.67 17.57
N GLN A 329 20.67 -4.74 17.83
CA GLN A 329 22.01 -5.00 17.30
C GLN A 329 21.95 -5.70 15.93
N HIS A 330 21.67 -4.93 14.87
CA HIS A 330 21.66 -5.42 13.49
C HIS A 330 22.23 -4.38 12.53
N ASP A 331 22.98 -4.79 11.49
CA ASP A 331 23.70 -3.86 10.59
C ASP A 331 22.81 -2.83 9.88
N PHE A 332 21.57 -3.22 9.56
CA PHE A 332 20.50 -2.33 9.06
C PHE A 332 20.16 -1.17 10.00
N ILE A 333 20.44 -1.27 11.30
CA ILE A 333 20.23 -0.23 12.31
C ILE A 333 21.55 0.44 12.71
N LEU A 334 22.62 -0.35 12.86
CA LEU A 334 23.90 0.13 13.39
C LEU A 334 24.69 0.95 12.36
N THR A 335 24.66 0.60 11.08
CA THR A 335 25.50 1.23 10.05
C THR A 335 24.76 2.31 9.25
N LYS A 336 25.48 3.34 8.77
CA LYS A 336 24.90 4.38 7.91
C LYS A 336 24.37 3.82 6.58
N ARG A 337 25.09 2.85 5.99
CA ARG A 337 24.65 2.13 4.78
C ARG A 337 23.39 1.31 5.04
N GLY A 338 23.39 0.56 6.14
CA GLY A 338 22.26 -0.26 6.57
C GLY A 338 20.99 0.56 6.77
N LEU A 339 21.05 1.70 7.47
CA LEU A 339 19.88 2.57 7.67
C LEU A 339 19.28 3.11 6.36
N VAL A 340 20.10 3.32 5.33
CA VAL A 340 19.65 3.74 4.00
C VAL A 340 18.98 2.60 3.24
N GLN A 341 19.41 1.36 3.46
CA GLN A 341 18.81 0.14 2.90
C GLN A 341 17.57 -0.32 3.68
N PHE A 342 17.46 0.04 4.96
CA PHE A 342 16.39 -0.37 5.86
C PHE A 342 15.16 0.54 5.80
N ILE A 343 15.38 1.85 6.01
CA ILE A 343 14.37 2.88 5.77
C ILE A 343 14.59 3.39 4.35
N VAL A 344 13.72 3.02 3.42
CA VAL A 344 13.74 3.44 2.02
C VAL A 344 12.61 4.42 1.72
N THR A 345 12.71 5.15 0.61
CA THR A 345 11.59 5.94 0.08
C THR A 345 10.70 5.07 -0.80
N SER A 346 9.41 5.36 -0.89
CA SER A 346 8.54 4.74 -1.88
C SER A 346 9.10 4.95 -3.28
N ARG A 347 9.20 3.88 -4.07
CA ARG A 347 9.61 3.94 -5.47
C ARG A 347 8.50 4.50 -6.37
N HIS A 348 7.27 4.48 -5.89
CA HIS A 348 6.08 4.97 -6.59
C HIS A 348 5.78 6.45 -6.29
N GLY A 349 6.49 7.08 -5.34
CA GLY A 349 6.37 8.52 -5.08
C GLY A 349 4.95 8.93 -4.73
N ASN A 350 4.38 9.87 -5.49
CA ASN A 350 3.00 10.33 -5.32
C ASN A 350 1.97 9.35 -5.94
N ASP A 351 2.40 8.47 -6.86
CA ASP A 351 1.54 7.47 -7.51
C ASP A 351 1.33 6.21 -6.65
N ALA A 352 1.91 6.16 -5.45
CA ALA A 352 1.84 4.99 -4.57
C ALA A 352 0.39 4.51 -4.30
N GLY A 353 -0.56 5.44 -4.17
CA GLY A 353 -1.99 5.13 -4.03
C GLY A 353 -2.59 4.46 -5.27
N ILE A 354 -2.42 5.05 -6.46
CA ILE A 354 -2.97 4.51 -7.71
C ILE A 354 -2.28 3.21 -8.13
N VAL A 355 -0.97 3.08 -7.93
CA VAL A 355 -0.23 1.81 -8.14
C VAL A 355 -0.65 0.75 -7.12
N GLY A 356 -0.99 1.13 -5.89
CA GLY A 356 -1.59 0.27 -4.88
C GLY A 356 -2.95 -0.28 -5.34
N ALA A 357 -3.87 0.60 -5.76
CA ALA A 357 -5.16 0.21 -6.31
C ALA A 357 -5.02 -0.71 -7.54
N LEU A 358 -4.11 -0.41 -8.47
CA LEU A 358 -3.81 -1.28 -9.61
C LEU A 358 -3.21 -2.64 -9.20
N THR A 359 -2.49 -2.71 -8.08
CA THR A 359 -1.98 -3.96 -7.50
C THR A 359 -3.13 -4.82 -6.96
N LEU A 360 -4.10 -4.21 -6.24
CA LEU A 360 -5.33 -4.88 -5.81
C LEU A 360 -6.14 -5.42 -7.00
N ALA A 361 -6.32 -4.61 -8.05
CA ALA A 361 -7.03 -5.02 -9.27
C ALA A 361 -6.38 -6.25 -9.94
N LYS A 362 -5.05 -6.27 -10.04
CA LYS A 362 -4.30 -7.43 -10.58
C LYS A 362 -4.49 -8.69 -9.74
N ALA A 363 -4.52 -8.56 -8.41
CA ALA A 363 -4.77 -9.68 -7.50
C ALA A 363 -6.21 -10.23 -7.65
N ALA A 364 -7.20 -9.35 -7.79
CA ALA A 364 -8.59 -9.73 -8.04
C ALA A 364 -8.77 -10.43 -9.40
N ALA A 365 -8.19 -9.89 -10.48
CA ALA A 365 -8.21 -10.51 -11.80
C ALA A 365 -7.59 -11.93 -11.78
N ALA A 366 -6.42 -12.08 -11.16
CA ALA A 366 -5.76 -13.38 -11.02
C ALA A 366 -6.63 -14.38 -10.22
N SER A 367 -7.27 -13.92 -9.15
CA SER A 367 -8.16 -14.72 -8.30
C SER A 367 -9.43 -15.16 -9.04
N ALA A 368 -10.05 -14.27 -9.81
CA ALA A 368 -11.21 -14.60 -10.66
C ALA A 368 -10.86 -15.63 -11.75
N VAL A 369 -9.71 -15.50 -12.41
CA VAL A 369 -9.21 -16.49 -13.39
C VAL A 369 -8.95 -17.83 -12.72
N ALA A 370 -8.35 -17.84 -11.51
CA ALA A 370 -8.12 -19.07 -10.76
C ALA A 370 -9.43 -19.74 -10.31
N ALA A 371 -10.40 -18.97 -9.81
CA ALA A 371 -11.73 -19.45 -9.43
C ALA A 371 -12.47 -20.07 -10.63
N ARG A 372 -12.47 -19.39 -11.79
CA ARG A 372 -13.05 -19.93 -13.04
C ARG A 372 -12.39 -21.26 -13.44
N ARG A 373 -11.05 -21.36 -13.38
CA ARG A 373 -10.33 -22.62 -13.64
C ARG A 373 -10.69 -23.74 -12.64
N ARG A 374 -10.87 -23.43 -11.36
CA ARG A 374 -11.33 -24.41 -10.34
C ARG A 374 -12.76 -24.86 -10.60
N GLY A 375 -13.68 -23.94 -10.92
CA GLY A 375 -15.07 -24.26 -11.26
C GLY A 375 -15.19 -25.15 -12.49
N TRP A 376 -14.37 -24.91 -13.53
CA TRP A 376 -14.27 -25.80 -14.69
C TRP A 376 -13.74 -27.19 -14.31
N LYS A 377 -12.69 -27.29 -13.49
CA LYS A 377 -12.21 -28.59 -12.98
C LYS A 377 -13.26 -29.31 -12.13
N ALA A 378 -13.98 -28.59 -11.26
CA ALA A 378 -15.04 -29.17 -10.42
C ALA A 378 -16.24 -29.64 -11.25
N ARG A 379 -16.62 -28.92 -12.31
CA ARG A 379 -17.63 -29.35 -13.29
C ARG A 379 -17.17 -30.57 -14.09
N LEU A 380 -15.90 -30.61 -14.53
CA LEU A 380 -15.30 -31.80 -15.17
C LEU A 380 -15.28 -33.00 -14.22
N LEU A 381 -15.01 -32.78 -12.93
CA LEU A 381 -15.02 -33.85 -11.92
C LEU A 381 -16.44 -34.35 -11.61
N HIS A 382 -17.43 -33.46 -11.52
CA HIS A 382 -18.84 -33.83 -11.39
C HIS A 382 -19.36 -34.53 -12.66
N PHE A 383 -18.92 -34.11 -13.85
CA PHE A 383 -19.26 -34.78 -15.10
C PHE A 383 -18.64 -36.19 -15.15
N ALA A 384 -17.35 -36.33 -14.80
CA ALA A 384 -16.68 -37.62 -14.71
C ALA A 384 -17.31 -38.56 -13.66
N ALA A 385 -17.66 -38.05 -12.47
CA ALA A 385 -18.33 -38.83 -11.43
C ALA A 385 -19.77 -39.19 -11.81
N GLY A 386 -20.53 -38.29 -12.43
CA GLY A 386 -21.86 -38.56 -12.95
C GLY A 386 -21.89 -39.53 -14.13
N THR A 387 -20.82 -39.55 -14.94
CA THR A 387 -20.66 -40.50 -16.06
C THR A 387 -20.18 -41.88 -15.59
N ALA A 388 -19.65 -42.01 -14.36
CA ALA A 388 -19.25 -43.30 -13.78
C ALA A 388 -20.43 -44.24 -13.45
N CYS A 389 -21.68 -43.83 -13.71
CA CYS A 389 -22.87 -44.66 -13.60
C CYS A 389 -23.44 -45.14 -14.96
N ALA A 390 -22.76 -44.90 -16.09
CA ALA A 390 -23.15 -45.45 -17.39
C ALA A 390 -21.93 -45.78 -18.27
N VAL A 391 -22.04 -46.86 -19.04
CA VAL A 391 -20.95 -47.47 -19.81
C VAL A 391 -20.56 -46.61 -21.04
N LEU A 392 -19.42 -45.90 -21.00
CA LEU A 392 -18.43 -45.82 -22.10
C LEU A 392 -17.14 -45.06 -21.71
N THR A 393 -16.04 -45.33 -22.42
CA THR A 393 -14.78 -44.56 -22.37
C THR A 393 -14.46 -43.99 -23.76
N LEU A 394 -14.03 -42.73 -23.87
CA LEU A 394 -13.45 -42.14 -25.09
C LEU A 394 -12.39 -41.06 -24.75
N LYS A 395 -11.40 -40.85 -25.64
CA LYS A 395 -10.12 -40.18 -25.31
C LYS A 395 -9.58 -39.25 -26.44
N LEU A 396 -9.42 -37.97 -26.09
CA LEU A 396 -8.44 -36.94 -26.53
C LEU A 396 -7.94 -36.83 -28.00
N VAL A 397 -8.23 -35.68 -28.62
CA VAL A 397 -7.35 -34.78 -29.46
C VAL A 397 -7.93 -33.35 -29.27
N GLY A 398 -7.25 -32.19 -29.33
CA GLY A 398 -5.84 -31.80 -29.53
C GLY A 398 -5.71 -30.24 -29.63
N LYS A 399 -4.62 -29.72 -30.21
CA LYS A 399 -4.50 -28.34 -30.76
C LYS A 399 -3.53 -28.37 -31.96
N ASP A 400 -3.94 -27.84 -33.11
CA ASP A 400 -2.97 -27.38 -34.12
C ASP A 400 -2.09 -26.28 -33.47
N ALA A 401 -0.77 -26.27 -33.55
CA ALA A 401 0.19 -27.07 -34.33
C ALA A 401 0.19 -26.82 -35.86
N ARG A 402 0.04 -25.54 -36.23
CA ARG A 402 0.41 -24.80 -37.47
C ARG A 402 -0.76 -23.86 -37.83
N ARG A 403 -0.59 -22.57 -38.08
CA ARG A 403 0.62 -21.73 -38.23
C ARG A 403 0.78 -20.74 -37.08
#